data_AF-A0A292YTS7-F1
#
_entry.id   AF-A0A292YTS7-F1
#
_cell.length_a   1.000
_cell.length_b   1.000
_cell.length_c   1.000
_cell.angle_alpha   90.00
_cell.angle_beta   90.00
_cell.angle_gamma   90.00
#
_symmetry.space_group_name_H-M   'P 1'
#
loop_
_entity.id
_entity.type
_entity.pdbx_description
1 polymer ?
#
loop_
_entity_poly.entity_id
_entity_poly.type
_entity_poly.pdbx_seq_one_letter_code
_entity_poly.pdbx_strand_id
1 'polypeptide(L)'
;MGSVVSVTMLLLREDVLRLDVGTSAPGSILSGARGLPTVASGPVDRGPVAHPGAEDREHRRVESATATGRTRDPHVVDMQARHEEDHAAKVSGADVAAQPPLTSLVASCAVLVLLPPSETKRDGGDGPPLRLDALTFPELGGLRKVLADELVELAADLPASRTALGLSPRQDDEVTRNARLWESPTMPALHRYTGVLYDALDVTTLRGAAAARARARLAVGSALFGLVRAGDPIPAYRLSAGSTLPAGGTLAARWRPVLDPVLAAVAAGELVVDLRSGSYAALGRVPGAVDVTVLAERPDGSRSVVSHFNKAHKGALARVLAGTRAEPADAAAVATIARRAGMRVERPAPSSLAVIVPA
;
A
#
# COMPACT_ATOMS: atom_id res chain seq x y z
N MET A 1 -58.67 -26.86 3.66
CA MET A 1 -57.31 -26.50 3.18
C MET A 1 -56.68 -25.64 4.26
N GLY A 2 -55.62 -25.98 4.99
CA GLY A 2 -54.67 -27.07 4.96
C GLY A 2 -53.50 -26.65 5.84
N SER A 3 -53.41 -27.27 7.02
CA SER A 3 -52.29 -27.43 7.97
C SER A 3 -51.27 -26.32 8.25
N VAL A 4 -51.30 -25.91 9.52
CA VAL A 4 -50.19 -25.58 10.41
C VAL A 4 -49.05 -26.61 10.27
N VAL A 5 -47.81 -26.16 10.07
CA VAL A 5 -46.62 -27.02 10.14
C VAL A 5 -45.78 -26.61 11.35
N SER A 6 -45.69 -27.56 12.26
CA SER A 6 -44.89 -27.63 13.47
C SER A 6 -43.39 -27.66 13.13
N VAL A 7 -42.58 -26.81 13.76
CA VAL A 7 -41.12 -26.96 13.77
C VAL A 7 -40.74 -27.68 15.06
N THR A 8 -40.51 -28.98 14.92
CA THR A 8 -40.00 -29.84 16.00
C THR A 8 -38.49 -29.66 16.13
N MET A 9 -38.08 -29.27 17.33
CA MET A 9 -36.71 -29.18 17.82
C MET A 9 -36.16 -30.59 18.05
N LEU A 10 -35.03 -30.94 17.44
CA LEU A 10 -34.28 -32.17 17.75
C LEU A 10 -32.89 -31.80 18.29
N LEU A 11 -32.78 -31.84 19.61
CA LEU A 11 -31.53 -32.10 20.35
C LEU A 11 -31.24 -33.60 20.30
N LEU A 12 -29.96 -33.96 20.42
CA LEU A 12 -29.32 -35.26 20.76
C LEU A 12 -28.08 -35.42 19.85
N ARG A 13 -26.91 -35.87 20.28
CA ARG A 13 -26.29 -36.11 21.59
C ARG A 13 -24.79 -36.33 21.29
N GLU A 14 -23.97 -36.03 22.27
CA GLU A 14 -22.55 -36.38 22.34
C GLU A 14 -22.35 -37.89 22.16
N ASP A 15 -21.30 -38.29 21.43
CA ASP A 15 -20.67 -39.59 21.65
C ASP A 15 -19.15 -39.46 21.68
N VAL A 16 -18.64 -39.95 22.80
CA VAL A 16 -17.27 -40.03 23.27
C VAL A 16 -16.65 -41.30 22.69
N LEU A 17 -15.47 -41.19 22.06
CA LEU A 17 -14.54 -42.31 21.96
C LEU A 17 -13.13 -41.85 22.36
N ARG A 18 -12.81 -42.17 23.62
CA ARG A 18 -11.46 -42.41 24.10
C ARG A 18 -10.89 -43.62 23.36
N LEU A 19 -9.63 -43.53 22.93
CA LEU A 19 -8.79 -44.71 22.74
C LEU A 19 -7.37 -44.40 23.20
N ASP A 20 -6.80 -45.45 23.78
CA ASP A 20 -5.80 -45.48 24.82
C ASP A 20 -4.37 -45.16 24.38
N VAL A 21 -3.62 -44.78 25.41
CA VAL A 21 -2.18 -44.62 25.50
C VAL A 21 -1.48 -45.96 25.25
N GLY A 22 -0.47 -45.95 24.37
CA GLY A 22 0.44 -47.08 24.13
C GLY A 22 1.90 -46.65 24.18
N THR A 23 2.46 -46.62 25.39
CA THR A 23 3.90 -46.55 25.68
C THR A 23 4.65 -47.79 25.16
N SER A 24 5.79 -47.59 24.48
CA SER A 24 6.88 -48.58 24.44
C SER A 24 8.18 -47.99 23.84
N ALA A 25 9.13 -47.73 24.72
CA ALA A 25 10.58 -47.84 24.51
C ALA A 25 11.06 -48.83 25.61
N PRO A 26 12.21 -49.54 25.54
CA PRO A 26 13.51 -49.01 25.13
C PRO A 26 14.48 -50.01 24.43
N GLY A 27 15.63 -49.50 23.98
CA GLY A 27 16.77 -50.31 23.54
C GLY A 27 18.03 -49.47 23.37
N SER A 28 18.89 -49.49 24.40
CA SER A 28 20.22 -48.89 24.46
C SER A 28 21.27 -49.99 24.47
N ILE A 29 22.34 -49.89 23.69
CA ILE A 29 23.66 -50.52 23.95
C ILE A 29 24.78 -49.63 23.33
N LEU A 30 25.59 -49.04 24.23
CA LEU A 30 27.09 -48.99 24.35
C LEU A 30 27.95 -48.80 23.08
N SER A 31 29.14 -48.18 23.07
CA SER A 31 30.04 -47.52 24.04
C SER A 31 31.29 -47.12 23.22
N GLY A 32 31.99 -46.04 23.61
CA GLY A 32 33.30 -45.71 23.02
C GLY A 32 33.86 -44.36 23.50
N ALA A 33 34.54 -44.37 24.65
CA ALA A 33 35.10 -43.23 25.34
C ALA A 33 36.56 -42.89 24.96
N ARG A 34 37.04 -41.74 25.50
CA ARG A 34 38.41 -41.17 25.65
C ARG A 34 38.70 -40.02 24.66
N GLY A 35 39.20 -38.85 25.05
CA GLY A 35 39.64 -38.29 26.33
C GLY A 35 40.13 -36.84 26.13
N LEU A 36 39.98 -36.01 27.16
CA LEU A 36 40.47 -34.62 27.27
C LEU A 36 42.01 -34.54 27.46
N PRO A 37 42.64 -33.35 27.38
CA PRO A 37 42.73 -32.50 28.58
C PRO A 37 42.43 -31.00 28.36
N THR A 38 41.95 -30.41 29.44
CA THR A 38 41.72 -28.99 29.73
C THR A 38 43.04 -28.28 30.09
N VAL A 39 43.17 -26.98 29.76
CA VAL A 39 44.01 -26.04 30.52
C VAL A 39 43.21 -24.77 30.77
N ALA A 40 43.10 -24.42 32.06
CA ALA A 40 42.60 -23.15 32.58
C ALA A 40 43.78 -22.29 33.03
N SER A 41 43.65 -20.97 32.99
CA SER A 41 44.35 -20.02 33.87
C SER A 41 43.61 -18.69 33.85
N GLY A 42 43.41 -18.14 35.05
CA GLY A 42 42.46 -17.09 35.41
C GLY A 42 42.98 -15.63 35.32
N PRO A 43 42.44 -14.71 36.15
CA PRO A 43 42.16 -13.33 35.75
C PRO A 43 43.11 -12.29 36.38
N VAL A 44 43.00 -11.03 35.93
CA VAL A 44 43.56 -9.87 36.65
C VAL A 44 42.48 -8.80 36.86
N ASP A 45 42.47 -8.30 38.10
CA ASP A 45 41.53 -7.42 38.78
C ASP A 45 42.11 -6.00 38.97
N ARG A 46 41.23 -5.06 39.39
CA ARG A 46 41.42 -3.71 39.97
C ARG A 46 41.54 -2.55 38.98
N GLY A 47 40.83 -1.43 39.10
CA GLY A 47 40.00 -0.87 40.18
C GLY A 47 39.57 0.57 39.80
N PRO A 48 38.86 1.32 40.68
CA PRO A 48 37.84 2.29 40.29
C PRO A 48 38.28 3.76 40.38
N VAL A 49 37.55 4.69 39.74
CA VAL A 49 37.58 6.13 40.08
C VAL A 49 36.18 6.75 40.00
N ALA A 50 35.87 7.54 41.03
CA ALA A 50 34.58 8.11 41.41
C ALA A 50 34.20 9.42 40.69
N HIS A 51 32.90 9.75 40.74
CA HIS A 51 32.34 11.10 40.61
C HIS A 51 32.74 11.98 41.82
N PRO A 52 32.72 13.33 41.70
CA PRO A 52 31.51 14.11 42.05
C PRO A 52 31.34 15.45 41.30
N GLY A 53 30.18 16.11 41.48
CA GLY A 53 30.07 17.57 41.30
C GLY A 53 28.74 18.07 40.74
N ALA A 54 27.79 18.37 41.63
CA ALA A 54 26.64 19.24 41.40
C ALA A 54 27.04 20.72 41.52
N GLU A 55 26.22 21.63 40.96
CA GLU A 55 25.85 22.98 41.44
C GLU A 55 25.35 23.81 40.23
N ASP A 56 24.05 24.14 40.17
CA ASP A 56 23.40 25.35 40.70
C ASP A 56 23.65 26.61 39.86
N ARG A 57 22.58 27.15 39.23
CA ARG A 57 22.11 28.52 39.52
C ARG A 57 20.89 28.94 38.70
N GLU A 58 19.89 29.26 39.52
CA GLU A 58 18.74 30.11 39.35
C GLU A 58 19.02 31.51 38.74
N HIS A 59 18.01 32.06 38.06
CA HIS A 59 17.46 33.42 38.20
C HIS A 59 17.03 34.02 36.85
N ARG A 60 15.71 34.25 36.69
CA ARG A 60 15.09 35.57 36.89
C ARG A 60 13.82 35.71 36.05
N ARG A 61 12.71 35.65 36.77
CA ARG A 61 11.36 36.14 36.44
C ARG A 61 11.40 37.67 36.34
N VAL A 62 10.80 38.25 35.30
CA VAL A 62 10.19 39.59 35.38
C VAL A 62 8.87 39.55 34.63
N GLU A 63 7.80 39.72 35.40
CA GLU A 63 6.42 39.95 34.99
C GLU A 63 6.24 41.40 34.50
N SER A 64 5.29 41.62 33.58
CA SER A 64 4.30 42.73 33.53
C SER A 64 3.76 42.82 32.09
N ALA A 65 2.49 43.09 31.81
CA ALA A 65 1.45 43.74 32.61
C ALA A 65 0.06 43.17 32.30
N THR A 66 -0.74 43.06 33.35
CA THR A 66 -2.19 42.87 33.35
C THR A 66 -2.91 44.13 32.88
N ALA A 67 -3.90 43.94 32.01
CA ALA A 67 -4.80 44.97 31.53
C ALA A 67 -5.95 45.22 32.52
N THR A 68 -6.21 46.48 32.82
CA THR A 68 -7.37 46.93 33.61
C THR A 68 -8.14 47.98 32.83
N GLY A 69 -9.43 47.69 32.57
CA GLY A 69 -10.54 48.62 32.79
C GLY A 69 -10.79 49.80 31.83
N ARG A 70 -11.82 49.63 30.98
CA ARG A 70 -12.90 50.58 30.60
C ARG A 70 -12.53 51.96 30.04
N THR A 71 -13.08 52.26 28.86
CA THR A 71 -14.27 53.12 28.70
C THR A 71 -14.78 53.07 27.25
N ARG A 72 -16.12 53.04 27.11
CA ARG A 72 -16.83 53.11 25.83
C ARG A 72 -16.99 54.58 25.46
N ASP A 73 -16.64 54.94 24.24
CA ASP A 73 -16.99 56.23 23.62
C ASP A 73 -17.66 55.94 22.26
N PRO A 74 -18.88 56.45 21.97
CA PRO A 74 -19.69 56.00 20.85
C PRO A 74 -19.60 56.99 19.68
N HIS A 75 -18.54 56.94 18.87
CA HIS A 75 -18.50 57.69 17.61
C HIS A 75 -17.40 57.18 16.64
N VAL A 76 -17.50 55.93 16.18
CA VAL A 76 -16.94 55.51 14.87
C VAL A 76 -17.79 54.34 14.36
N VAL A 77 -19.03 54.62 13.96
CA VAL A 77 -19.81 53.74 13.08
C VAL A 77 -20.03 54.55 11.83
N ASP A 78 -19.16 54.34 10.83
CA ASP A 78 -19.43 54.49 9.37
C ASP A 78 -18.10 54.51 8.59
N MET A 79 -17.37 53.38 8.53
CA MET A 79 -16.28 53.21 7.54
C MET A 79 -15.81 51.77 7.32
N GLN A 80 -16.65 50.75 7.58
CA GLN A 80 -16.33 49.34 7.27
C GLN A 80 -17.42 48.58 6.51
N ALA A 81 -18.54 49.23 6.17
CA ALA A 81 -19.63 48.62 5.40
C ALA A 81 -19.67 49.03 3.91
N ARG A 82 -18.56 49.52 3.36
CA ARG A 82 -18.46 49.91 1.92
C ARG A 82 -17.29 49.26 1.18
N HIS A 83 -16.66 48.25 1.77
CA HIS A 83 -15.60 47.47 1.11
C HIS A 83 -15.98 46.00 0.88
N GLU A 84 -17.17 45.57 1.30
CA GLU A 84 -17.65 44.19 1.14
C GLU A 84 -18.66 43.99 -0.01
N GLU A 85 -19.14 45.06 -0.66
CA GLU A 85 -20.02 44.94 -1.84
C GLU A 85 -19.32 45.13 -3.19
N ASP A 86 -18.07 45.63 -3.22
CA ASP A 86 -17.30 45.85 -4.47
C ASP A 86 -16.36 44.68 -4.85
N HIS A 87 -16.29 43.62 -4.04
CA HIS A 87 -15.61 42.35 -4.42
C HIS A 87 -16.57 41.25 -4.90
N ALA A 88 -17.89 41.50 -4.86
CA ALA A 88 -18.91 40.55 -5.30
C ALA A 88 -19.36 40.73 -6.77
N ALA A 89 -18.82 41.72 -7.50
CA ALA A 89 -19.27 42.06 -8.85
C ALA A 89 -18.12 42.29 -9.83
N LYS A 90 -17.14 41.38 -9.91
CA LYS A 90 -16.19 41.36 -11.05
C LYS A 90 -15.46 40.03 -11.26
N VAL A 91 -16.20 38.94 -11.42
CA VAL A 91 -15.74 37.77 -12.20
C VAL A 91 -16.90 37.27 -13.05
N SER A 92 -17.34 38.10 -14.00
CA SER A 92 -18.17 37.68 -15.11
C SER A 92 -17.27 37.34 -16.30
N GLY A 93 -17.37 36.10 -16.80
CA GLY A 93 -16.99 35.75 -18.17
C GLY A 93 -15.49 35.68 -18.45
N ALA A 94 -14.85 34.59 -18.04
CA ALA A 94 -13.68 34.05 -18.72
C ALA A 94 -13.70 32.52 -18.57
N ASP A 95 -14.07 31.85 -19.65
CA ASP A 95 -13.94 30.43 -19.96
C ASP A 95 -13.66 29.47 -18.79
N VAL A 96 -14.75 28.97 -18.19
CA VAL A 96 -14.73 27.62 -17.62
C VAL A 96 -14.61 26.67 -18.81
N ALA A 97 -13.37 26.40 -19.23
CA ALA A 97 -13.09 25.32 -20.14
C ALA A 97 -13.67 24.06 -19.50
N ALA A 98 -14.75 23.54 -20.09
CA ALA A 98 -15.36 22.29 -19.72
C ALA A 98 -14.23 21.25 -19.58
N GLN A 99 -14.08 20.69 -18.38
CA GLN A 99 -13.22 19.53 -18.19
C GLN A 99 -13.62 18.50 -19.25
N PRO A 100 -12.67 18.00 -20.06
CA PRO A 100 -13.00 17.00 -21.05
C PRO A 100 -13.66 15.81 -20.33
N PRO A 101 -14.64 15.14 -20.97
CA PRO A 101 -15.28 13.98 -20.36
C PRO A 101 -14.18 12.98 -19.94
N LEU A 102 -14.38 12.31 -18.80
CA LEU A 102 -13.51 11.28 -18.18
C LEU A 102 -13.23 10.06 -19.09
N THR A 103 -13.54 10.17 -20.37
CA THR A 103 -13.43 9.17 -21.41
C THR A 103 -12.13 9.40 -22.19
N SER A 104 -11.00 9.46 -21.50
CA SER A 104 -9.73 9.12 -22.14
C SER A 104 -9.86 7.68 -22.63
N LEU A 105 -9.60 7.45 -23.91
CA LEU A 105 -9.76 6.20 -24.64
C LEU A 105 -8.72 5.15 -24.17
N VAL A 106 -8.71 4.83 -22.87
CA VAL A 106 -8.01 3.67 -22.35
C VAL A 106 -8.79 2.48 -22.89
N ALA A 107 -8.17 1.69 -23.76
CA ALA A 107 -8.78 0.48 -24.28
C ALA A 107 -9.28 -0.37 -23.10
N SER A 108 -10.61 -0.44 -22.95
CA SER A 108 -11.24 -1.19 -21.87
C SER A 108 -10.88 -2.65 -22.02
N CYS A 109 -10.18 -3.21 -21.05
CA CYS A 109 -9.98 -4.64 -20.93
C CYS A 109 -11.08 -5.22 -20.05
N ALA A 110 -11.54 -6.46 -20.33
CA ALA A 110 -12.63 -7.01 -19.53
C ALA A 110 -12.24 -7.19 -18.05
N VAL A 111 -10.93 -7.29 -17.75
CA VAL A 111 -10.40 -7.41 -16.39
C VAL A 111 -9.14 -6.56 -16.18
N LEU A 112 -9.16 -5.75 -15.13
CA LEU A 112 -8.00 -5.05 -14.60
C LEU A 112 -7.52 -5.70 -13.30
N VAL A 113 -6.26 -6.09 -13.25
CA VAL A 113 -5.60 -6.57 -12.04
C VAL A 113 -4.82 -5.41 -11.42
N LEU A 114 -5.28 -4.98 -10.24
CA LEU A 114 -4.72 -3.86 -9.52
C LEU A 114 -3.69 -4.34 -8.50
N LEU A 115 -2.42 -4.06 -8.76
CA LEU A 115 -1.29 -4.50 -7.95
C LEU A 115 -0.96 -3.47 -6.85
N PRO A 116 -0.45 -3.91 -5.68
CA PRO A 116 0.28 -3.00 -4.80
C PRO A 116 1.61 -2.60 -5.45
N PRO A 117 2.18 -1.45 -5.09
CA PRO A 117 3.52 -1.11 -5.54
C PRO A 117 4.54 -1.94 -4.74
N SER A 118 5.82 -1.78 -5.08
CA SER A 118 6.92 -2.28 -4.26
C SER A 118 7.75 -1.15 -3.67
N GLU A 119 8.34 -1.44 -2.50
CA GLU A 119 9.34 -0.58 -1.89
C GLU A 119 10.58 -0.52 -2.78
N THR A 120 11.09 -1.69 -3.16
CA THR A 120 12.24 -1.82 -4.05
C THR A 120 11.85 -1.53 -5.49
N LYS A 121 12.73 -0.80 -6.17
CA LYS A 121 12.56 -0.41 -7.57
C LYS A 121 13.87 -0.65 -8.30
N ARG A 122 13.76 -1.02 -9.56
CA ARG A 122 14.92 -1.13 -10.46
C ARG A 122 15.49 0.27 -10.68
N ASP A 123 16.82 0.38 -10.65
CA ASP A 123 17.53 1.61 -11.03
C ASP A 123 17.59 1.83 -12.54
N GLY A 124 17.96 3.04 -12.95
CA GLY A 124 18.11 3.41 -14.36
C GLY A 124 16.78 3.63 -15.07
N GLY A 125 16.77 3.32 -16.37
CA GLY A 125 15.71 3.67 -17.31
C GLY A 125 16.29 4.38 -18.53
N ASP A 126 15.60 4.28 -19.65
CA ASP A 126 15.96 4.89 -20.94
C ASP A 126 14.89 5.87 -21.44
N GLY A 127 13.77 5.99 -20.71
CA GLY A 127 12.71 6.94 -21.01
C GLY A 127 13.06 8.36 -20.59
N PRO A 128 12.40 9.37 -21.19
CA PRO A 128 12.57 10.77 -20.80
C PRO A 128 12.20 10.99 -19.33
N PRO A 129 12.65 12.09 -18.71
CA PRO A 129 12.25 12.43 -17.35
C PRO A 129 10.74 12.53 -17.15
N LEU A 130 10.31 12.45 -15.89
CA LEU A 130 8.90 12.38 -15.52
C LEU A 130 8.10 13.54 -16.12
N ARG A 131 7.08 13.20 -16.92
CA ARG A 131 6.02 14.12 -17.29
C ARG A 131 4.67 13.58 -16.84
N LEU A 132 3.98 14.33 -15.99
CA LEU A 132 2.72 13.88 -15.40
C LEU A 132 1.58 13.76 -16.42
N ASP A 133 1.64 14.55 -17.49
CA ASP A 133 0.69 14.54 -18.61
C ASP A 133 0.81 13.28 -19.49
N ALA A 134 1.94 12.58 -19.42
CA ALA A 134 2.19 11.33 -20.14
C ALA A 134 1.67 10.09 -19.40
N LEU A 135 1.17 10.24 -18.17
CA LEU A 135 0.60 9.15 -17.39
C LEU A 135 -0.88 8.95 -17.76
N THR A 136 -1.35 7.69 -17.74
CA THR A 136 -2.67 7.30 -18.28
C THR A 136 -3.86 8.08 -17.68
N PHE A 137 -3.79 8.49 -16.42
CA PHE A 137 -4.88 9.15 -15.69
C PHE A 137 -4.53 10.62 -15.41
N PRO A 138 -4.71 11.55 -16.37
CA PRO A 138 -4.29 12.95 -16.23
C PRO A 138 -5.07 13.70 -15.13
N GLU A 139 -6.27 13.25 -14.77
CA GLU A 139 -7.11 13.82 -13.71
C GLU A 139 -6.43 13.80 -12.34
N LEU A 140 -5.51 12.86 -12.12
CA LEU A 140 -4.71 12.76 -10.92
C LEU A 140 -3.50 13.72 -10.91
N GLY A 141 -3.22 14.40 -12.03
CA GLY A 141 -2.04 15.21 -12.27
C GLY A 141 -1.81 16.33 -11.24
N GLY A 142 -2.88 17.01 -10.83
CA GLY A 142 -2.79 18.09 -9.83
C GLY A 142 -2.18 17.61 -8.51
N LEU A 143 -2.75 16.56 -7.91
CA LEU A 143 -2.23 16.00 -6.65
C LEU A 143 -0.88 15.31 -6.84
N ARG A 144 -0.63 14.66 -7.99
CA ARG A 144 0.69 14.08 -8.30
C ARG A 144 1.78 15.14 -8.26
N LYS A 145 1.53 16.32 -8.83
CA LYS A 145 2.50 17.42 -8.83
C LYS A 145 2.80 17.87 -7.41
N VAL A 146 1.77 18.13 -6.61
CA VAL A 146 1.92 18.56 -5.21
C VAL A 146 2.74 17.54 -4.41
N LEU A 147 2.42 16.24 -4.50
CA LEU A 147 3.15 15.20 -3.77
C LEU A 147 4.59 15.03 -4.26
N ALA A 148 4.83 15.19 -5.56
CA ALA A 148 6.17 15.11 -6.15
C ALA A 148 7.04 16.30 -5.70
N ASP A 149 6.50 17.51 -5.72
CA ASP A 149 7.18 18.72 -5.25
C ASP A 149 7.52 18.59 -3.75
N GLU A 150 6.54 18.22 -2.91
CA GLU A 150 6.77 18.00 -1.47
C GLU A 150 7.85 16.95 -1.19
N LEU A 151 7.89 15.88 -1.99
CA LEU A 151 8.87 14.81 -1.83
C LEU A 151 10.29 15.27 -2.20
N VAL A 152 10.42 16.11 -3.23
CA VAL A 152 11.70 16.71 -3.65
C VAL A 152 12.16 17.74 -2.62
N GLU A 153 11.27 18.59 -2.12
CA GLU A 153 11.57 19.57 -1.07
C GLU A 153 12.01 18.88 0.23
N LEU A 154 11.28 17.85 0.66
CA LEU A 154 11.62 17.04 1.83
C LEU A 154 13.03 16.43 1.70
N ALA A 155 13.45 16.04 0.49
CA ALA A 155 14.75 15.43 0.25
C ALA A 155 15.94 16.38 0.51
N ALA A 156 15.71 17.69 0.64
CA ALA A 156 16.74 18.65 1.06
C ALA A 156 17.08 18.55 2.57
N ASP A 157 16.21 17.92 3.38
CA ASP A 157 16.43 17.66 4.80
C ASP A 157 16.50 16.15 5.05
N LEU A 158 17.72 15.64 5.19
CA LEU A 158 17.98 14.21 5.38
C LEU A 158 17.38 13.65 6.69
N PRO A 159 17.56 14.28 7.87
CA PRO A 159 16.88 13.87 9.10
C PRO A 159 15.34 13.83 8.98
N ALA A 160 14.73 14.87 8.40
CA ALA A 160 13.28 14.91 8.22
C ALA A 160 12.80 13.84 7.24
N SER A 161 13.54 13.65 6.13
CA SER A 161 13.29 12.59 5.15
C SER A 161 13.29 11.20 5.78
N ARG A 162 14.28 10.88 6.62
CA ARG A 162 14.35 9.59 7.30
C ARG A 162 13.13 9.34 8.18
N THR A 163 12.72 10.35 8.95
CA THR A 163 11.54 10.28 9.81
C THR A 163 10.26 10.09 9.00
N ALA A 164 10.01 10.93 7.99
CA ALA A 164 8.78 10.93 7.20
C ALA A 164 8.61 9.67 6.32
N LEU A 165 9.72 9.13 5.82
CA LEU A 165 9.75 7.99 4.91
C LEU A 165 10.03 6.65 5.61
N GLY A 166 10.26 6.67 6.93
CA GLY A 166 10.60 5.50 7.73
C GLY A 166 11.89 4.82 7.27
N LEU A 167 12.92 5.62 6.97
CA LEU A 167 14.19 5.14 6.43
C LEU A 167 15.25 5.01 7.52
N SER A 168 16.03 3.94 7.44
CA SER A 168 17.26 3.81 8.20
C SER A 168 18.42 4.58 7.53
N PRO A 169 19.51 4.88 8.25
CA PRO A 169 20.70 5.52 7.66
C PRO A 169 21.31 4.78 6.46
N ARG A 170 21.04 3.47 6.31
CA ARG A 170 21.52 2.67 5.17
C ARG A 170 20.73 2.92 3.88
N GLN A 171 19.68 3.74 3.95
CA GLN A 171 18.76 4.00 2.84
C GLN A 171 18.76 5.47 2.43
N ASP A 172 19.81 6.23 2.77
CA ASP A 172 19.94 7.64 2.38
C ASP A 172 19.95 7.85 0.86
N ASP A 173 20.36 6.84 0.10
CA ASP A 173 20.29 6.86 -1.37
C ASP A 173 18.86 7.00 -1.88
N GLU A 174 17.85 6.53 -1.13
CA GLU A 174 16.44 6.73 -1.47
C GLU A 174 16.02 8.21 -1.35
N VAL A 175 16.67 8.97 -0.45
CA VAL A 175 16.46 10.42 -0.31
C VAL A 175 17.11 11.14 -1.50
N THR A 176 18.33 10.76 -1.85
CA THR A 176 19.02 11.29 -3.05
C THR A 176 18.22 11.03 -4.32
N ARG A 177 17.60 9.84 -4.43
CA ARG A 177 16.70 9.48 -5.53
C ARG A 177 15.48 10.38 -5.59
N ASN A 178 14.84 10.63 -4.44
CA ASN A 178 13.70 11.55 -4.36
C ASN A 178 14.06 12.98 -4.76
N ALA A 179 15.25 13.47 -4.38
CA ALA A 179 15.71 14.81 -4.79
C ALA A 179 15.80 14.98 -6.32
N ARG A 180 16.07 13.90 -7.06
CA ARG A 180 16.19 13.90 -8.53
C ARG A 180 14.92 13.45 -9.25
N LEU A 181 13.77 13.42 -8.58
CA LEU A 181 12.53 12.84 -9.11
C LEU A 181 12.15 13.38 -10.50
N TRP A 182 12.26 14.69 -10.70
CA TRP A 182 11.89 15.38 -11.93
C TRP A 182 12.90 15.20 -13.09
N GLU A 183 14.14 14.84 -12.76
CA GLU A 183 15.25 14.73 -13.72
C GLU A 183 15.58 13.27 -14.06
N SER A 184 15.17 12.34 -13.20
CA SER A 184 15.52 10.92 -13.31
C SER A 184 14.88 10.27 -14.53
N PRO A 185 15.60 9.37 -15.22
CA PRO A 185 15.05 8.64 -16.35
C PRO A 185 13.90 7.74 -15.92
N THR A 186 12.93 7.59 -16.81
CA THR A 186 11.74 6.78 -16.56
C THR A 186 11.86 5.40 -17.20
N MET A 187 11.01 4.47 -16.76
CA MET A 187 10.74 3.20 -17.45
C MET A 187 9.29 2.81 -17.19
N PRO A 188 8.72 1.86 -17.96
CA PRO A 188 7.35 1.39 -17.71
C PRO A 188 7.16 0.95 -16.26
N ALA A 189 6.05 1.35 -15.64
CA ALA A 189 5.76 1.09 -14.22
C ALA A 189 5.92 -0.38 -13.84
N LEU A 190 5.50 -1.30 -14.72
CA LEU A 190 5.59 -2.72 -14.45
C LEU A 190 7.02 -3.29 -14.50
N HIS A 191 7.95 -2.57 -15.13
CA HIS A 191 9.39 -2.90 -15.12
C HIS A 191 10.13 -2.19 -13.98
N ARG A 192 9.55 -1.12 -13.43
CA ARG A 192 10.13 -0.33 -12.34
C ARG A 192 10.04 -1.04 -10.99
N TYR A 193 8.89 -1.59 -10.63
CA TYR A 193 8.70 -2.24 -9.33
C TYR A 193 9.30 -3.65 -9.32
N THR A 194 9.95 -4.02 -8.22
CA THR A 194 10.64 -5.33 -8.06
C THR A 194 10.27 -6.02 -6.75
N GLY A 195 10.72 -7.26 -6.55
CA GLY A 195 10.54 -8.00 -5.30
C GLY A 195 9.38 -9.01 -5.37
N VAL A 196 9.16 -9.74 -4.27
CA VAL A 196 8.43 -11.03 -4.22
C VAL A 196 7.17 -11.13 -5.10
N LEU A 197 6.30 -10.12 -5.12
CA LEU A 197 5.10 -10.13 -5.98
C LEU A 197 5.46 -10.03 -7.46
N TYR A 198 6.35 -9.10 -7.79
CA TYR A 198 6.80 -8.83 -9.16
C TYR A 198 7.69 -9.95 -9.69
N ASP A 199 8.46 -10.60 -8.81
CA ASP A 199 9.26 -11.79 -9.15
C ASP A 199 8.36 -12.99 -9.47
N ALA A 200 7.26 -13.18 -8.74
CA ALA A 200 6.27 -14.24 -9.05
C ALA A 200 5.38 -13.89 -10.26
N LEU A 201 5.13 -12.60 -10.50
CA LEU A 201 4.45 -12.13 -11.71
C LEU A 201 5.32 -12.36 -12.95
N ASP A 202 6.62 -12.06 -12.84
CA ASP A 202 7.65 -12.23 -13.86
C ASP A 202 7.19 -11.75 -15.25
N VAL A 203 6.72 -10.51 -15.33
CA VAL A 203 6.11 -10.00 -16.57
C VAL A 203 7.08 -10.06 -17.76
N THR A 204 8.38 -9.95 -17.50
CA THR A 204 9.43 -9.91 -18.53
C THR A 204 9.56 -11.21 -19.33
N THR A 205 9.03 -12.32 -18.81
CA THR A 205 8.98 -13.59 -19.56
C THR A 205 7.74 -13.72 -20.44
N LEU A 206 6.74 -12.85 -20.31
CA LEU A 206 5.60 -12.83 -21.22
C LEU A 206 6.01 -12.26 -22.57
N ARG A 207 5.58 -12.90 -23.67
CA ARG A 207 5.90 -12.50 -25.05
C ARG A 207 4.65 -12.42 -25.93
N GLY A 208 4.77 -11.69 -27.04
CA GLY A 208 3.72 -11.55 -28.05
C GLY A 208 2.37 -11.12 -27.46
N ALA A 209 1.30 -11.81 -27.83
CA ALA A 209 -0.06 -11.48 -27.39
C ALA A 209 -0.25 -11.54 -25.86
N ALA A 210 0.51 -12.38 -25.14
CA ALA A 210 0.44 -12.43 -23.68
C ALA A 210 1.02 -11.17 -23.04
N ALA A 211 2.13 -10.65 -23.58
CA ALA A 211 2.71 -9.38 -23.12
C ALA A 211 1.77 -8.20 -23.39
N ALA A 212 1.13 -8.17 -24.57
CA ALA A 212 0.14 -7.15 -24.91
C ALA A 212 -1.06 -7.16 -23.96
N ARG A 213 -1.60 -8.35 -23.64
CA ARG A 213 -2.67 -8.49 -22.63
C ARG A 213 -2.22 -8.05 -21.24
N ALA A 214 -1.03 -8.47 -20.81
CA ALA A 214 -0.50 -8.05 -19.52
C ALA A 214 -0.36 -6.53 -19.41
N ARG A 215 0.11 -5.85 -20.47
CA ARG A 215 0.21 -4.39 -20.50
C ARG A 215 -1.16 -3.70 -20.37
N ALA A 216 -2.21 -4.25 -20.98
CA ALA A 216 -3.56 -3.70 -20.88
C ALA A 216 -4.23 -3.97 -19.52
N ARG A 217 -4.02 -5.17 -18.98
CA ARG A 217 -4.71 -5.68 -17.79
C ARG A 217 -4.06 -5.34 -16.46
N LEU A 218 -2.84 -4.80 -16.43
CA LEU A 218 -2.12 -4.55 -15.19
C LEU A 218 -2.06 -3.05 -14.87
N ALA A 219 -2.39 -2.71 -13.62
CA ALA A 219 -2.21 -1.39 -13.06
C ALA A 219 -1.62 -1.49 -11.65
N VAL A 220 -1.02 -0.41 -11.15
CA VAL A 220 -0.42 -0.34 -9.82
C VAL A 220 -1.02 0.82 -9.04
N GLY A 221 -1.55 0.53 -7.85
CA GLY A 221 -1.93 1.57 -6.88
C GLY A 221 -0.68 2.14 -6.23
N SER A 222 -0.39 3.42 -6.43
CA SER A 222 0.88 4.05 -6.04
C SER A 222 0.67 5.12 -4.97
N ALA A 223 1.56 5.16 -3.97
CA ALA A 223 1.53 6.23 -2.96
C ALA A 223 1.82 7.62 -3.56
N LEU A 224 2.69 7.70 -4.57
CA LEU A 224 3.07 8.96 -5.22
C LEU A 224 2.19 9.30 -6.42
N PHE A 225 1.72 8.28 -7.16
CA PHE A 225 1.02 8.48 -8.43
C PHE A 225 -0.48 8.15 -8.38
N GLY A 226 -0.99 7.66 -7.25
CA GLY A 226 -2.38 7.24 -7.07
C GLY A 226 -2.67 5.93 -7.80
N LEU A 227 -2.74 5.99 -9.12
CA LEU A 227 -2.92 4.86 -10.03
C LEU A 227 -2.04 5.05 -11.27
N VAL A 228 -1.36 3.99 -11.70
CA VAL A 228 -0.60 3.96 -12.97
C VAL A 228 -0.88 2.67 -13.72
N ARG A 229 -1.01 2.73 -15.05
CA ARG A 229 -1.06 1.52 -15.90
C ARG A 229 0.34 0.93 -16.06
N ALA A 230 0.43 -0.34 -16.44
CA ALA A 230 1.69 -1.06 -16.62
C ALA A 230 2.72 -0.33 -17.51
N GLY A 231 2.22 0.39 -18.51
CA GLY A 231 3.02 1.10 -19.49
C GLY A 231 3.44 2.52 -19.12
N ASP A 232 2.90 3.09 -18.05
CA ASP A 232 3.16 4.48 -17.66
C ASP A 232 4.65 4.68 -17.33
N PRO A 233 5.31 5.71 -17.89
CA PRO A 233 6.73 5.97 -17.64
C PRO A 233 6.93 6.62 -16.27
N ILE A 234 7.55 5.90 -15.32
CA ILE A 234 7.81 6.42 -13.97
C ILE A 234 9.30 6.36 -13.58
N PRO A 235 9.79 7.36 -12.82
CA PRO A 235 11.13 7.32 -12.22
C PRO A 235 11.14 6.34 -11.04
N ALA A 236 12.34 6.02 -10.54
CA ALA A 236 12.45 5.42 -9.23
C ALA A 236 12.19 6.50 -8.15
N TYR A 237 11.51 6.12 -7.07
CA TYR A 237 11.18 7.01 -5.95
C TYR A 237 10.95 6.21 -4.67
N ARG A 238 10.97 6.87 -3.52
CA ARG A 238 10.60 6.31 -2.22
C ARG A 238 9.47 7.11 -1.59
N LEU A 239 8.28 6.50 -1.57
CA LEU A 239 7.14 6.95 -0.80
C LEU A 239 6.23 5.74 -0.55
N SER A 240 5.80 5.54 0.69
CA SER A 240 4.93 4.43 1.10
C SER A 240 3.56 4.96 1.53
N ALA A 241 2.51 4.14 1.43
CA ALA A 241 1.14 4.57 1.78
C ALA A 241 0.97 5.09 3.22
N GLY A 242 1.84 4.67 4.15
CA GLY A 242 1.85 5.13 5.54
C GLY A 242 2.77 6.31 5.83
N SER A 243 3.47 6.85 4.82
CA SER A 243 4.31 8.03 4.97
C SER A 243 3.47 9.29 5.21
N THR A 244 4.04 10.22 5.97
CA THR A 244 3.42 11.53 6.25
C THR A 244 4.34 12.62 5.73
N LEU A 245 3.87 13.39 4.75
CA LEU A 245 4.62 14.51 4.17
C LEU A 245 4.40 15.81 4.95
N PRO A 246 5.30 16.81 4.84
CA PRO A 246 5.29 18.01 5.67
C PRO A 246 4.00 18.85 5.60
N ALA A 247 3.33 18.88 4.45
CA ALA A 247 2.07 19.60 4.29
C ALA A 247 0.90 19.00 5.11
N GLY A 248 1.12 17.84 5.72
CA GLY A 248 0.18 17.20 6.63
C GLY A 248 -0.91 16.38 5.94
N GLY A 249 -1.74 15.76 6.78
CA GLY A 249 -2.76 14.80 6.34
C GLY A 249 -2.20 13.44 5.95
N THR A 250 -3.04 12.40 6.02
CA THR A 250 -2.65 11.09 5.52
C THR A 250 -2.72 11.08 3.99
N LEU A 251 -1.86 10.28 3.34
CA LEU A 251 -1.95 10.09 1.89
C LEU A 251 -3.34 9.61 1.46
N ALA A 252 -3.99 8.77 2.27
CA ALA A 252 -5.37 8.34 2.02
C ALA A 252 -6.37 9.51 2.01
N ALA A 253 -6.28 10.42 2.97
CA ALA A 253 -7.17 11.59 3.01
C ALA A 253 -6.97 12.51 1.81
N ARG A 254 -5.73 12.61 1.31
CA ARG A 254 -5.39 13.43 0.13
C ARG A 254 -5.81 12.76 -1.17
N TRP A 255 -5.62 11.45 -1.31
CA TRP A 255 -5.92 10.71 -2.53
C TRP A 255 -7.41 10.46 -2.75
N ARG A 256 -8.17 10.07 -1.72
CA ARG A 256 -9.56 9.64 -1.88
C ARG A 256 -10.45 10.61 -2.67
N PRO A 257 -10.43 11.95 -2.44
CA PRO A 257 -11.27 12.89 -3.17
C PRO A 257 -11.08 12.85 -4.69
N VAL A 258 -9.87 12.55 -5.17
CA VAL A 258 -9.54 12.54 -6.61
C VAL A 258 -9.41 11.13 -7.19
N LEU A 259 -9.01 10.14 -6.37
CA LEU A 259 -8.77 8.77 -6.80
C LEU A 259 -10.04 7.90 -6.77
N ASP A 260 -10.95 8.10 -5.80
CA ASP A 260 -12.21 7.34 -5.73
C ASP A 260 -13.05 7.51 -7.02
N PRO A 261 -13.24 8.73 -7.59
CA PRO A 261 -13.97 8.89 -8.85
C PRO A 261 -13.31 8.19 -10.05
N VAL A 262 -11.98 8.23 -10.15
CA VAL A 262 -11.22 7.57 -11.22
C VAL A 262 -11.36 6.05 -11.12
N LEU A 263 -11.23 5.49 -9.91
CA LEU A 263 -11.40 4.05 -9.68
C LEU A 263 -12.84 3.58 -9.92
N ALA A 264 -13.84 4.41 -9.58
CA ALA A 264 -15.24 4.12 -9.90
C ALA A 264 -15.49 4.10 -11.42
N ALA A 265 -14.92 5.03 -12.17
CA ALA A 265 -15.02 5.05 -13.63
C ALA A 265 -14.36 3.81 -14.26
N VAL A 266 -13.20 3.39 -13.75
CA VAL A 266 -12.54 2.14 -14.17
C VAL A 266 -13.43 0.92 -13.86
N ALA A 267 -13.96 0.83 -12.64
CA ALA A 267 -14.80 -0.29 -12.23
C ALA A 267 -16.16 -0.36 -12.95
N ALA A 268 -16.63 0.75 -13.53
CA ALA A 268 -17.83 0.77 -14.36
C ALA A 268 -17.61 0.13 -15.74
N GLY A 269 -16.37 0.11 -16.24
CA GLY A 269 -16.01 -0.46 -17.55
C GLY A 269 -15.28 -1.80 -17.50
N GLU A 270 -14.65 -2.15 -16.38
CA GLU A 270 -13.77 -3.31 -16.25
C GLU A 270 -14.03 -4.06 -14.94
N LEU A 271 -13.94 -5.40 -14.94
CA LEU A 271 -13.85 -6.16 -13.69
C LEU A 271 -12.50 -5.85 -13.02
N VAL A 272 -12.51 -5.27 -11.82
CA VAL A 272 -11.26 -5.04 -11.08
C VAL A 272 -11.01 -6.19 -10.12
N VAL A 273 -9.83 -6.82 -10.22
CA VAL A 273 -9.29 -7.74 -9.23
C VAL A 273 -8.27 -6.98 -8.38
N ASP A 274 -8.62 -6.66 -7.14
CA ASP A 274 -7.79 -5.85 -6.25
C ASP A 274 -6.84 -6.72 -5.43
N LEU A 275 -5.55 -6.63 -5.75
CA LEU A 275 -4.48 -7.35 -5.07
C LEU A 275 -3.72 -6.46 -4.08
N ARG A 276 -4.10 -5.18 -3.94
CA ARG A 276 -3.42 -4.24 -3.03
C ARG A 276 -3.48 -4.73 -1.58
N SER A 277 -2.52 -4.29 -0.77
CA SER A 277 -2.65 -4.42 0.69
C SER A 277 -3.60 -3.36 1.22
N GLY A 278 -4.15 -3.56 2.42
CA GLY A 278 -5.12 -2.64 3.03
C GLY A 278 -4.69 -1.18 3.06
N SER A 279 -3.41 -0.91 3.35
CA SER A 279 -2.85 0.45 3.32
C SER A 279 -2.91 1.13 1.95
N TYR A 280 -2.68 0.38 0.86
CA TYR A 280 -2.78 0.91 -0.50
C TYR A 280 -4.23 0.93 -1.01
N ALA A 281 -5.06 -0.02 -0.59
CA ALA A 281 -6.50 0.03 -0.85
C ALA A 281 -7.18 1.23 -0.17
N ALA A 282 -6.67 1.65 0.99
CA ALA A 282 -7.16 2.84 1.70
C ALA A 282 -6.89 4.16 0.95
N LEU A 283 -5.94 4.19 0.00
CA LEU A 283 -5.68 5.38 -0.82
C LEU A 283 -6.86 5.69 -1.75
N GLY A 284 -7.59 4.68 -2.20
CA GLY A 284 -8.77 4.84 -3.02
C GLY A 284 -9.57 3.55 -3.16
N ARG A 285 -10.88 3.64 -2.95
CA ARG A 285 -11.81 2.50 -2.97
C ARG A 285 -12.20 2.16 -4.40
N VAL A 286 -12.31 0.87 -4.68
CA VAL A 286 -12.80 0.36 -5.96
C VAL A 286 -14.16 -0.31 -5.74
N PRO A 287 -15.27 0.30 -6.16
CA PRO A 287 -16.58 -0.31 -6.05
C PRO A 287 -16.65 -1.64 -6.80
N GLY A 288 -17.21 -2.67 -6.17
CA GLY A 288 -17.44 -3.97 -6.82
C GLY A 288 -16.19 -4.79 -7.16
N ALA A 289 -15.00 -4.38 -6.70
CA ALA A 289 -13.78 -5.13 -6.94
C ALA A 289 -13.82 -6.54 -6.32
N VAL A 290 -13.11 -7.45 -6.97
CA VAL A 290 -12.84 -8.79 -6.46
C VAL A 290 -11.65 -8.71 -5.52
N ASP A 291 -11.91 -8.78 -4.22
CA ASP A 291 -10.87 -8.78 -3.19
C ASP A 291 -10.18 -10.14 -3.10
N VAL A 292 -8.85 -10.14 -2.99
CA VAL A 292 -8.07 -11.39 -2.87
C VAL A 292 -7.28 -11.44 -1.56
N THR A 293 -7.55 -12.49 -0.79
CA THR A 293 -6.83 -12.87 0.42
C THR A 293 -6.04 -14.15 0.21
N VAL A 294 -4.94 -14.30 0.95
CA VAL A 294 -4.12 -15.53 0.94
C VAL A 294 -4.10 -16.09 2.35
N LEU A 295 -4.54 -17.34 2.50
CA LEU A 295 -4.66 -18.04 3.78
C LEU A 295 -3.74 -19.26 3.79
N ALA A 296 -2.93 -19.41 4.84
CA ALA A 296 -2.22 -20.64 5.11
C ALA A 296 -3.16 -21.60 5.82
N GLU A 297 -3.21 -22.84 5.35
CA GLU A 297 -3.92 -23.95 5.97
C GLU A 297 -2.89 -24.94 6.55
N ARG A 298 -3.00 -25.18 7.86
CA ARG A 298 -2.21 -26.18 8.57
C ARG A 298 -2.78 -27.59 8.31
N PRO A 299 -2.00 -28.66 8.58
CA PRO A 299 -2.50 -30.04 8.43
C PRO A 299 -3.76 -30.36 9.26
N ASP A 300 -3.99 -29.63 10.36
CA ASP A 300 -5.19 -29.75 11.20
C ASP A 300 -6.42 -29.01 10.62
N GLY A 301 -6.31 -28.40 9.44
CA GLY A 301 -7.35 -27.63 8.78
C GLY A 301 -7.50 -26.19 9.29
N SER A 302 -6.76 -25.79 10.33
CA SER A 302 -6.81 -24.41 10.84
C SER A 302 -6.18 -23.44 9.83
N ARG A 303 -6.76 -22.24 9.73
CA ARG A 303 -6.33 -21.22 8.75
C ARG A 303 -5.88 -19.94 9.42
N SER A 304 -4.80 -19.36 8.90
CA SER A 304 -4.31 -18.05 9.31
C SER A 304 -3.89 -17.20 8.12
N VAL A 305 -4.05 -15.89 8.23
CA VAL A 305 -3.56 -14.95 7.22
C VAL A 305 -2.03 -15.02 7.19
N VAL A 306 -1.47 -15.29 6.01
CA VAL A 306 -0.02 -15.26 5.83
C VAL A 306 0.40 -13.83 5.48
N SER A 307 1.43 -13.32 6.15
CA SER A 307 2.04 -12.04 5.79
C SER A 307 3.18 -12.22 4.79
N HIS A 308 4.08 -13.21 5.01
CA HIS A 308 5.33 -13.35 4.24
C HIS A 308 5.14 -13.91 2.81
N PHE A 309 4.36 -14.99 2.61
CA PHE A 309 4.16 -15.59 1.27
C PHE A 309 2.97 -15.04 0.47
N ASN A 310 2.20 -14.11 1.04
CA ASN A 310 1.01 -13.53 0.40
C ASN A 310 1.36 -12.84 -0.93
N LYS A 311 2.49 -12.12 -0.95
CA LYS A 311 2.97 -11.41 -2.14
C LYS A 311 3.24 -12.34 -3.32
N ALA A 312 3.89 -13.49 -3.07
CA ALA A 312 4.23 -14.45 -4.13
C ALA A 312 2.97 -15.04 -4.78
N HIS A 313 2.00 -15.46 -3.96
CA HIS A 313 0.75 -16.05 -4.45
C HIS A 313 -0.13 -15.02 -5.18
N LYS A 314 -0.16 -13.77 -4.71
CA LYS A 314 -0.81 -12.67 -5.45
C LYS A 314 -0.11 -12.39 -6.78
N GLY A 315 1.22 -12.44 -6.81
CA GLY A 315 2.00 -12.31 -8.06
C GLY A 315 1.71 -13.44 -9.05
N ALA A 316 1.63 -14.68 -8.57
CA ALA A 316 1.25 -15.83 -9.39
C ALA A 316 -0.18 -15.70 -9.94
N LEU A 317 -1.15 -15.28 -9.12
CA LEU A 317 -2.51 -15.01 -9.58
C LEU A 317 -2.53 -13.89 -10.65
N ALA A 318 -1.81 -12.80 -10.40
CA ALA A 318 -1.67 -11.71 -11.36
C ALA A 318 -1.09 -12.19 -12.69
N ARG A 319 -0.07 -13.05 -12.68
CA ARG A 319 0.51 -13.65 -13.88
C ARG A 319 -0.51 -14.43 -14.69
N VAL A 320 -1.27 -15.29 -14.02
CA VAL A 320 -2.32 -16.11 -14.66
C VAL A 320 -3.37 -15.21 -15.32
N LEU A 321 -3.86 -14.19 -14.61
CA LEU A 321 -4.89 -13.27 -15.11
C LEU A 321 -4.36 -12.34 -16.21
N ALA A 322 -3.11 -11.90 -16.12
CA ALA A 322 -2.47 -11.08 -17.13
C ALA A 322 -2.20 -11.85 -18.43
N GLY A 323 -1.83 -13.13 -18.33
CA GLY A 323 -1.44 -13.96 -19.47
C GLY A 323 -2.59 -14.70 -20.16
N THR A 324 -3.69 -14.99 -19.45
CA THR A 324 -4.80 -15.78 -19.98
C THR A 324 -5.52 -15.10 -21.15
N ARG A 325 -6.09 -15.89 -22.07
CA ARG A 325 -7.00 -15.39 -23.12
C ARG A 325 -8.45 -15.25 -22.64
N ALA A 326 -8.77 -15.81 -21.48
CA ALA A 326 -10.10 -15.68 -20.90
C ALA A 326 -10.36 -14.23 -20.47
N GLU A 327 -11.61 -13.80 -20.59
CA GLU A 327 -12.12 -12.50 -20.16
C GLU A 327 -13.11 -12.75 -19.01
N PRO A 328 -12.64 -12.84 -17.75
CA PRO A 328 -13.53 -13.07 -16.62
C PRO A 328 -14.40 -11.83 -16.37
N ALA A 329 -15.70 -12.05 -16.17
CA ALA A 329 -16.67 -10.99 -15.89
C ALA A 329 -17.08 -10.89 -14.40
N ASP A 330 -16.67 -11.86 -13.57
CA ASP A 330 -16.96 -11.89 -12.14
C ASP A 330 -15.92 -12.68 -11.33
N ALA A 331 -16.05 -12.68 -10.01
CA ALA A 331 -15.18 -13.44 -9.11
C ALA A 331 -15.24 -14.97 -9.33
N ALA A 332 -16.35 -15.51 -9.82
CA ALA A 332 -16.50 -16.94 -10.10
C ALA A 332 -15.59 -17.36 -11.26
N ALA A 333 -15.58 -16.57 -12.32
CA ALA A 333 -14.73 -16.74 -13.49
C ALA A 333 -13.25 -16.58 -13.11
N VAL A 334 -12.91 -15.58 -12.28
CA VAL A 334 -11.53 -15.41 -11.75
C VAL A 334 -11.09 -16.66 -10.97
N ALA A 335 -11.93 -17.16 -10.05
CA ALA A 335 -11.63 -18.39 -9.30
C ALA A 335 -11.45 -19.61 -10.22
N THR A 336 -12.26 -19.72 -11.27
CA THR A 336 -12.18 -20.82 -12.24
C THR A 336 -10.87 -20.78 -13.02
N ILE A 337 -10.44 -19.59 -13.47
CA ILE A 337 -9.16 -19.39 -14.15
C ILE A 337 -8.00 -19.77 -13.22
N ALA A 338 -8.03 -19.30 -11.96
CA ALA A 338 -6.98 -19.59 -10.99
C ALA A 338 -6.88 -21.11 -10.69
N ARG A 339 -8.02 -21.80 -10.52
CA ARG A 339 -8.06 -23.26 -10.32
C ARG A 339 -7.52 -24.03 -11.51
N ARG A 340 -7.85 -23.62 -12.74
CA ARG A 340 -7.29 -24.23 -13.97
C ARG A 340 -5.77 -24.05 -14.08
N ALA A 341 -5.23 -23.00 -13.46
CA ALA A 341 -3.79 -22.78 -13.35
C ALA A 341 -3.14 -23.51 -12.15
N GLY A 342 -3.87 -24.39 -11.47
CA GLY A 342 -3.36 -25.20 -10.35
C GLY A 342 -3.42 -24.52 -8.98
N MET A 343 -4.03 -23.34 -8.86
CA MET A 343 -4.17 -22.66 -7.57
C MET A 343 -5.39 -23.22 -6.80
N ARG A 344 -5.24 -23.47 -5.50
CA ARG A 344 -6.38 -23.78 -4.64
C ARG A 344 -7.07 -22.47 -4.23
N VAL A 345 -8.28 -22.26 -4.74
CA VAL A 345 -9.03 -21.01 -4.52
C VAL A 345 -10.44 -21.30 -4.03
N GLU A 346 -10.87 -20.59 -3.00
CA GLU A 346 -12.22 -20.59 -2.45
C GLU A 346 -12.87 -19.21 -2.59
N ARG A 347 -14.21 -19.17 -2.47
CA ARG A 347 -15.03 -17.96 -2.59
C ARG A 347 -15.81 -17.75 -1.30
N PRO A 348 -15.23 -17.08 -0.29
CA PRO A 348 -15.93 -16.83 0.98
C PRO A 348 -17.12 -15.89 0.83
N ALA A 349 -17.14 -15.04 -0.20
CA ALA A 349 -18.22 -14.11 -0.50
C ALA A 349 -18.37 -13.92 -2.02
N PRO A 350 -19.48 -13.32 -2.52
CA PRO A 350 -19.70 -13.15 -3.95
C PRO A 350 -18.56 -12.47 -4.70
N SER A 351 -17.96 -11.44 -4.10
CA SER A 351 -16.87 -10.60 -4.64
C SER A 351 -15.54 -10.79 -3.91
N SER A 352 -15.32 -11.94 -3.26
CA SER A 352 -14.06 -12.20 -2.54
C SER A 352 -13.49 -13.58 -2.87
N LEU A 353 -12.16 -13.64 -2.98
CA LEU A 353 -11.38 -14.85 -3.20
C LEU A 353 -10.43 -15.11 -2.02
N ALA A 354 -10.31 -16.38 -1.65
CA ALA A 354 -9.30 -16.87 -0.74
C ALA A 354 -8.40 -17.86 -1.48
N VAL A 355 -7.14 -17.49 -1.71
CA VAL A 355 -6.11 -18.42 -2.20
C VAL A 355 -5.58 -19.19 -1.00
N ILE A 356 -5.71 -20.51 -1.02
CA ILE A 356 -5.32 -21.38 0.08
C ILE A 356 -3.95 -21.97 -0.23
N VAL A 357 -3.02 -21.86 0.72
CA VAL A 357 -1.64 -22.34 0.60
C VAL A 357 -1.31 -23.24 1.79
N PRO A 358 -0.43 -24.25 1.64
CA PRO A 358 0.09 -24.99 2.79
C PRO A 358 0.84 -24.05 3.75
N ALA A 359 0.62 -24.22 5.06
CA ALA A 359 1.27 -23.45 6.12
C ALA A 359 2.75 -23.75 6.30
#